data_AF-A0A838QDW3-F1
#
_entry.id   AF-A0A838QDW3-F1
#
_cell.length_a   1.000
_cell.length_b   1.000
_cell.length_c   1.000
_cell.angle_alpha   90.00
_cell.angle_beta   90.00
_cell.angle_gamma   90.00
#
_symmetry.space_group_name_H-M   'P 1'
#
loop_
_entity.id
_entity.type
_entity.pdbx_description
1 polymer ?
#
loop_
_entity_poly.entity_id
_entity_poly.type
_entity_poly.pdbx_seq_one_letter_code
_entity_poly.pdbx_strand_id
1 'polypeptide(L)'
;MGTRGKPYDFEFDFFSSDKLVCTELVYRSYEGLLHFDLVKIMGRDTLPALEICKKFAAERDRPDRQLDFVMFLDAVPHEGNARIATVDDFCASAQRPRGFNE
;
A
#
# COMPACT_ATOMS: atom_id res chain seq x y z
N MET A 1 -6.34 14.25 15.92
CA MET A 1 -7.60 14.59 15.21
C MET A 1 -8.10 13.29 14.59
N GLY A 2 -9.20 12.72 15.11
CA GLY A 2 -9.56 11.32 14.90
C GLY A 2 -10.27 11.04 13.57
N THR A 3 -9.92 9.92 12.94
CA THR A 3 -10.56 9.36 11.71
C THR A 3 -11.94 8.74 11.99
N ARG A 4 -12.32 8.61 13.26
CA ARG A 4 -13.52 7.91 13.71
C ARG A 4 -14.79 8.64 13.25
N GLY A 5 -15.60 7.97 12.42
CA GLY A 5 -16.90 8.46 11.95
C GLY A 5 -16.90 9.03 10.53
N LYS A 6 -15.75 9.11 9.85
CA LYS A 6 -15.72 9.44 8.41
C LYS A 6 -16.17 8.25 7.56
N PRO A 7 -17.03 8.45 6.55
CA PRO A 7 -17.38 7.40 5.60
C PRO A 7 -16.15 6.93 4.80
N TYR A 8 -16.10 5.64 4.44
CA TYR A 8 -15.03 5.11 3.58
C TYR A 8 -15.36 5.42 2.11
N ASP A 9 -14.35 5.77 1.32
CA ASP A 9 -14.50 6.02 -0.10
C ASP A 9 -14.19 4.77 -0.94
N PHE A 10 -15.23 4.14 -1.46
CA PHE A 10 -15.12 2.99 -2.36
C PHE A 10 -14.93 3.40 -3.82
N GLU A 11 -15.19 4.66 -4.17
CA GLU A 11 -14.99 5.21 -5.52
C GLU A 11 -13.56 5.72 -5.72
N PHE A 12 -12.74 5.73 -4.67
CA PHE A 12 -11.37 6.24 -4.67
C PHE A 12 -11.31 7.69 -5.19
N ASP A 13 -12.30 8.50 -4.84
CA ASP A 13 -12.39 9.92 -5.17
C ASP A 13 -11.52 10.74 -4.20
N PHE A 14 -10.25 10.90 -4.59
CA PHE A 14 -9.30 11.73 -3.85
C PHE A 14 -9.65 13.24 -3.82
N PHE A 15 -10.71 13.69 -4.51
CA PHE A 15 -11.15 15.08 -4.50
C PHE A 15 -11.97 15.43 -3.26
N SER A 16 -12.54 14.44 -2.58
CA SER A 16 -13.31 14.66 -1.36
C SER A 16 -12.50 14.28 -0.11
N SER A 17 -12.26 15.26 0.76
CA SER A 17 -11.56 15.04 2.05
C SER A 17 -12.49 14.60 3.19
N ASP A 18 -13.79 14.48 2.89
CA ASP A 18 -14.83 14.05 3.83
C ASP A 18 -14.90 12.53 4.00
N LYS A 19 -14.29 11.76 3.09
CA LYS A 19 -14.19 10.30 3.12
C LYS A 19 -12.74 9.82 3.25
N LEU A 20 -12.55 8.57 3.68
CA LEU A 20 -11.24 7.93 3.87
C LEU A 20 -10.94 6.90 2.78
N VAL A 21 -9.70 6.88 2.28
CA VAL A 21 -9.16 5.81 1.42
C VAL A 21 -8.32 4.81 2.24
N CYS A 22 -8.23 3.54 1.84
CA CYS A 22 -7.54 2.48 2.60
C CYS A 22 -6.14 2.85 3.05
N THR A 23 -5.32 3.38 2.14
CA THR A 23 -3.93 3.75 2.46
C THR A 23 -3.82 5.10 3.16
N GLU A 24 -4.80 5.98 3.02
CA GLU A 24 -4.86 7.22 3.81
C GLU A 24 -5.08 6.90 5.29
N LEU A 25 -5.97 5.97 5.61
CA LEU A 25 -6.18 5.52 6.99
C LEU A 25 -4.88 4.97 7.59
N VAL A 26 -4.15 4.14 6.84
CA VAL A 26 -2.85 3.61 7.27
C VAL A 26 -1.86 4.75 7.50
N TYR A 27 -1.71 5.67 6.53
CA TYR A 27 -0.82 6.83 6.65
C TYR A 27 -1.13 7.66 7.90
N ARG A 28 -2.40 8.03 8.12
CA ARG A 28 -2.84 8.83 9.27
C ARG A 28 -2.68 8.11 10.60
N SER A 29 -2.86 6.79 10.63
CA SER A 29 -2.73 6.00 11.87
C SER A 29 -1.29 5.90 12.36
N TYR A 30 -0.32 6.00 11.43
CA TYR A 30 1.11 5.91 11.72
C TYR A 30 1.87 7.22 11.45
N GLU A 31 1.15 8.34 11.28
CA GLU A 31 1.74 9.64 11.02
C GLU A 31 2.67 10.05 12.17
N GLY A 32 3.94 10.32 11.84
CA GLY A 32 4.99 10.62 12.82
C GLY A 32 5.67 9.39 13.47
N LEU A 33 5.16 8.18 13.23
CA LEU A 33 5.78 6.93 13.68
C LEU A 33 6.52 6.20 12.54
N LEU A 34 5.90 6.18 11.36
CA LEU A 34 6.47 5.60 10.13
C LEU A 34 6.69 6.71 9.10
N HIS A 35 7.76 6.58 8.30
CA HIS A 35 8.04 7.48 7.19
C HIS A 35 7.62 6.81 5.88
N PHE A 36 6.64 7.40 5.20
CA PHE A 36 6.21 6.96 3.88
C PHE A 36 6.57 8.00 2.83
N ASP A 37 7.20 7.56 1.74
CA ASP A 37 7.41 8.41 0.56
C ASP A 37 6.08 8.57 -0.17
N LEU A 38 5.57 9.81 -0.21
CA LEU A 38 4.37 10.14 -0.95
C LEU A 38 4.73 10.43 -2.41
N VAL A 39 3.92 9.93 -3.33
CA VAL A 39 4.06 10.20 -4.76
C VAL A 39 2.99 11.18 -5.23
N LYS A 40 3.35 12.04 -6.17
CA LYS A 40 2.41 12.99 -6.77
C LYS A 40 1.61 12.32 -7.89
N ILE A 41 0.29 12.22 -7.69
CA ILE A 41 -0.67 11.80 -8.72
C ILE A 41 -1.61 12.98 -8.96
N MET A 42 -1.65 13.47 -10.20
CA MET A 42 -2.47 14.64 -10.59
C MET A 42 -2.25 15.85 -9.67
N GLY A 43 -0.99 16.08 -9.26
CA GLY A 43 -0.59 17.21 -8.40
C GLY A 43 -0.81 17.02 -6.90
N ARG A 44 -1.39 15.89 -6.46
CA ARG A 44 -1.64 15.59 -5.04
C ARG A 44 -0.69 14.55 -4.51
N ASP A 45 -0.29 14.71 -3.25
CA ASP A 45 0.52 13.71 -2.56
C ASP A 45 -0.38 12.52 -2.18
N THR A 46 0.05 11.33 -2.57
CA THR A 46 -0.70 10.09 -2.41
C THR A 46 0.22 8.98 -1.93
N LEU A 47 -0.34 8.04 -1.19
CA LEU A 47 0.34 6.80 -0.79
C LEU A 47 -0.37 5.60 -1.43
N PRO A 48 -0.06 5.24 -2.69
CA PRO A 48 -0.53 3.98 -3.26
C PRO A 48 -0.02 2.79 -2.43
N ALA A 49 -0.82 1.72 -2.32
CA ALA A 49 -0.42 0.52 -1.57
C ALA A 49 0.90 -0.07 -2.08
N LEU A 50 1.16 0.07 -3.38
CA LEU A 50 2.42 -0.35 -4.01
C LEU A 50 3.65 0.37 -3.43
N GLU A 51 3.52 1.63 -3.03
CA GLU A 51 4.65 2.39 -2.43
C GLU A 51 5.00 1.87 -1.03
N ILE A 52 4.02 1.32 -0.29
CA ILE A 52 4.29 0.61 0.97
C ILE A 52 5.12 -0.66 0.70
N CYS A 53 4.76 -1.42 -0.34
CA CYS A 53 5.52 -2.61 -0.74
C CYS A 53 6.95 -2.27 -1.17
N LYS A 54 7.12 -1.20 -1.96
CA LYS A 54 8.44 -0.72 -2.41
C LYS A 54 9.29 -0.24 -1.25
N LYS A 55 8.71 0.49 -0.28
CA LYS A 55 9.41 0.88 0.94
C LYS A 55 9.98 -0.33 1.67
N PHE A 56 9.16 -1.35 1.92
CA PHE A 56 9.64 -2.59 2.53
C PHE A 56 10.78 -3.20 1.71
N ALA A 57 10.61 -3.37 0.40
CA ALA A 57 11.61 -4.01 -0.45
C ALA A 57 12.95 -3.25 -0.45
N ALA A 58 12.91 -1.91 -0.40
CA ALA A 58 14.10 -1.07 -0.34
C ALA A 58 14.80 -1.09 1.03
N GLU A 59 14.07 -1.33 2.12
CA GLU A 59 14.59 -1.25 3.48
C GLU A 59 14.85 -2.59 4.16
N ARG A 60 14.33 -3.71 3.65
CA ARG A 60 14.30 -5.02 4.34
C ARG A 60 15.63 -5.49 4.95
N ASP A 61 16.75 -5.17 4.29
CA ASP A 61 18.10 -5.59 4.67
C ASP A 61 18.82 -4.53 5.53
N ARG A 62 18.17 -3.41 5.83
CA ARG A 62 18.70 -2.34 6.66
C ARG A 62 18.42 -2.60 8.15
N PRO A 63 19.33 -2.22 9.06
CA PRO A 63 19.11 -2.34 10.49
C PRO A 63 18.05 -1.36 11.02
N ASP A 64 17.76 -0.28 10.28
CA ASP A 64 16.80 0.76 10.62
C ASP A 64 15.47 0.66 9.85
N ARG A 65 15.18 -0.51 9.28
CA ARG A 65 13.92 -0.76 8.55
C ARG A 65 12.72 -0.47 9.44
N GLN A 66 11.69 0.15 8.87
CA GLN A 66 10.48 0.49 9.61
C GLN A 66 9.36 -0.56 9.49
N LEU A 67 9.54 -1.55 8.61
CA LEU A 67 8.55 -2.58 8.30
C LEU A 67 9.20 -3.96 8.34
N ASP A 68 8.49 -4.94 8.89
CA ASP A 68 8.85 -6.36 8.86
C ASP A 68 7.88 -7.14 7.98
N PHE A 69 8.38 -8.18 7.30
CA PHE A 69 7.55 -9.09 6.53
C PHE A 69 6.80 -10.04 7.46
N VAL A 70 5.48 -10.12 7.30
CA VAL A 70 4.64 -11.06 8.04
C VAL A 70 4.12 -12.18 7.13
N MET A 71 3.48 -11.82 6.02
CA MET A 71 2.88 -12.77 5.08
C MET A 71 2.62 -12.12 3.72
N PHE A 72 2.71 -12.91 2.65
CA PHE A 72 2.25 -12.51 1.32
C PHE A 72 1.36 -13.60 0.73
N LEU A 73 0.18 -13.18 0.25
CA LEU A 73 -0.73 -13.99 -0.54
C LEU A 73 -0.62 -13.54 -1.99
N ASP A 74 0.00 -14.37 -2.82
CA ASP A 74 0.21 -14.09 -4.23
C ASP A 74 -0.95 -14.68 -5.04
N ALA A 75 -1.67 -13.81 -5.75
CA ALA A 75 -2.82 -14.22 -6.56
C ALA A 75 -2.36 -15.05 -7.76
N VAL A 76 -3.13 -16.10 -8.09
CA VAL A 76 -2.99 -16.89 -9.32
C VAL A 76 -4.21 -16.57 -10.19
N PRO A 77 -4.12 -15.55 -11.08
CA PRO A 77 -5.31 -14.92 -11.67
C PRO A 77 -6.21 -15.89 -12.44
N HIS A 78 -5.62 -16.86 -13.14
CA HIS A 78 -6.36 -17.83 -13.95
C HIS A 78 -7.09 -18.90 -13.11
N GLU A 79 -6.76 -19.03 -11.83
CA GLU A 79 -7.30 -20.07 -10.96
C GLU A 79 -8.26 -19.51 -9.90
N GLY A 80 -8.41 -18.18 -9.81
CA GLY A 80 -9.27 -17.53 -8.81
C GLY A 80 -8.85 -17.80 -7.35
N ASN A 81 -7.60 -18.19 -7.14
CA ASN A 81 -7.04 -18.52 -5.83
C ASN A 81 -5.80 -17.66 -5.54
N ALA A 82 -5.27 -17.78 -4.31
CA ALA A 82 -4.00 -17.20 -3.93
C ALA A 82 -3.19 -18.23 -3.16
N ARG A 83 -1.87 -18.17 -3.30
CA ARG A 83 -0.93 -19.02 -2.56
C ARG A 83 -0.18 -18.19 -1.53
N ILE A 84 0.19 -18.81 -0.42
CA ILE A 84 1.20 -18.23 0.47
C ILE A 84 2.53 -18.24 -0.29
N ALA A 85 3.15 -17.07 -0.39
CA ALA A 85 4.37 -16.85 -1.14
C ALA A 85 5.48 -16.29 -0.25
N THR A 86 6.70 -16.33 -0.76
CA THR A 86 7.89 -15.93 0.00
C THR A 86 8.06 -14.41 0.05
N VAL A 87 8.95 -13.94 0.92
CA VAL A 87 9.36 -12.52 0.93
C VAL A 87 10.04 -12.11 -0.37
N ASP A 88 10.79 -13.01 -1.00
CA ASP A 88 11.42 -12.73 -2.30
C ASP A 88 10.38 -12.61 -3.40
N ASP A 89 9.35 -13.46 -3.41
CA ASP A 89 8.20 -13.34 -4.30
C ASP A 89 7.48 -12.00 -4.13
N PHE A 90 7.30 -11.55 -2.89
CA PHE A 90 6.70 -10.25 -2.57
C PHE A 90 7.53 -9.08 -3.11
N CYS A 91 8.85 -9.11 -2.91
CA CYS A 91 9.71 -8.05 -3.43
C CYS A 91 9.73 -8.03 -4.96
N ALA A 92 9.71 -9.21 -5.61
CA ALA A 92 9.59 -9.30 -7.05
C ALA A 92 8.22 -8.82 -7.55
N SER A 93 7.14 -9.04 -6.77
CA SER A 93 5.79 -8.64 -7.18
C SER A 93 5.62 -7.12 -7.31
N ALA A 94 6.38 -6.33 -6.55
CA ALA A 94 6.36 -4.87 -6.62
C ALA A 94 6.80 -4.32 -8.00
N GLN A 95 7.46 -5.14 -8.82
CA GLN A 95 7.93 -4.78 -10.17
C GLN A 95 7.04 -5.35 -11.29
N ARG A 96 6.00 -6.11 -10.96
CA ARG A 96 5.11 -6.69 -11.98
C ARG A 96 4.38 -5.58 -12.73
N PRO A 97 4.16 -5.74 -14.04
CA PRO A 97 3.29 -4.83 -14.78
C PRO A 97 1.93 -4.79 -14.10
N ARG A 98 1.35 -3.59 -13.97
CA ARG A 98 -0.04 -3.48 -13.52
C ARG A 98 -0.89 -4.11 -14.62
N GLY A 99 -1.51 -5.25 -14.31
CA GLY A 99 -2.58 -5.78 -15.14
C GLY A 99 -3.70 -4.75 -15.16
N PHE A 100 -3.90 -4.10 -16.29
CA PHE A 100 -5.13 -3.37 -16.55
C PHE A 100 -6.17 -4.47 -16.77
N ASN A 101 -6.98 -4.75 -15.76
CA ASN A 101 -8.18 -5.54 -16.00
C ASN A 101 -9.13 -4.64 -16.81
N GLU A 102 -9.31 -4.96 -18.09
CA GLU A 102 -10.54 -4.61 -18.83
C GLU A 102 -11.74 -5.32 -18.20
#